data_AF-A0A9P0LWU6-F1
#
_entry.id   AF-A0A9P0LWU6-F1
#
_cell.length_a   1.000
_cell.length_b   1.000
_cell.length_c   1.000
_cell.angle_alpha   90.00
_cell.angle_beta   90.00
_cell.angle_gamma   90.00
#
_symmetry.space_group_name_H-M   'P 1'
#
loop_
_entity.id
_entity.type
_entity.pdbx_description
1 polymer ?
#
loop_
_entity_poly.entity_id
_entity_poly.type
_entity_poly.pdbx_seq_one_letter_code
_entity_poly.pdbx_strand_id
1 'polypeptide(L)'
;MSDDENEIENMDNLVQREDEINDEDLRQFWRRNDTFTPPNFEGPSSECSAQLRDGWTAKSYFAMYLEDDMFQKVCDCTNARYVELKGVSLRLTLNEIKHFFGIICLMSCLKYPRIRMYWAKPTRVAAIADVMTRDRFFL
;
A
#
# COMPACT_ATOMS: atom_id res chain seq x y z
N MET A 1 -8.26 43.94 53.95
CA MET A 1 -6.83 43.56 54.06
C MET A 1 -6.74 42.04 53.98
N SER A 2 -7.25 41.47 52.88
CA SER A 2 -7.36 40.00 52.70
C SER A 2 -7.51 39.60 51.24
N ASP A 3 -7.15 40.48 50.29
CA ASP A 3 -7.41 40.26 48.85
C ASP A 3 -6.12 40.00 48.05
N ASP A 4 -4.93 40.15 48.65
CA ASP A 4 -3.64 40.01 47.95
C ASP A 4 -2.96 38.62 48.11
N GLU A 5 -3.46 37.76 49.01
CA GLU A 5 -2.86 36.42 49.22
C GLU A 5 -3.28 35.39 48.16
N ASN A 6 -4.46 35.56 47.55
CA ASN A 6 -5.00 34.64 46.54
C ASN A 6 -4.40 34.83 45.12
N GLU A 7 -3.72 35.94 44.84
CA GLU A 7 -3.06 36.15 43.55
C GLU A 7 -1.67 35.50 43.49
N ILE A 8 -0.99 35.39 44.64
CA ILE A 8 0.36 34.82 44.74
C ILE A 8 0.32 33.29 44.63
N GLU A 9 -0.65 32.62 45.26
CA GLU A 9 -0.87 31.18 45.09
C GLU A 9 -1.17 30.80 43.62
N ASN A 10 -1.78 31.71 42.86
CA ASN A 10 -2.12 31.46 41.46
C ASN A 10 -0.93 31.64 40.50
N MET A 11 0.08 32.42 40.89
CA MET A 11 1.34 32.58 40.15
C MET A 11 2.34 31.46 40.44
N ASP A 12 2.37 30.92 41.66
CA ASP A 12 3.20 29.74 41.98
C ASP A 12 2.67 28.47 41.28
N ASN A 13 1.35 28.36 41.09
CA ASN A 13 0.73 27.30 40.30
C ASN A 13 0.97 27.44 38.77
N LEU A 14 1.39 28.61 38.28
CA LEU A 14 1.75 28.84 36.87
C LEU A 14 3.20 28.47 36.56
N VAL A 15 4.10 28.47 37.55
CA VAL A 15 5.52 28.13 37.40
C VAL A 15 5.78 26.62 37.53
N GLN A 16 4.87 25.86 38.15
CA GLN A 16 5.02 24.41 38.33
C GLN A 16 4.52 23.55 37.15
N ARG A 17 4.05 24.16 36.04
CA ARG A 17 3.93 23.44 34.77
C ARG A 17 5.30 23.45 34.08
N GLU A 18 6.27 22.79 34.71
CA GLU A 18 7.36 22.21 33.93
C GLU A 18 6.70 21.18 33.02
N ASP A 19 6.73 21.47 31.72
CA ASP A 19 6.30 20.56 30.69
C ASP A 19 7.08 19.25 30.82
N GLU A 20 6.53 18.26 31.53
CA GLU A 20 6.78 16.85 31.27
C GLU A 20 6.28 16.58 29.84
N ILE A 21 7.07 16.99 28.85
CA ILE A 21 6.87 16.58 27.47
C ILE A 21 7.06 15.07 27.50
N ASN A 22 5.95 14.33 27.38
CA ASN A 22 5.98 12.90 27.19
C ASN A 22 6.87 12.62 25.97
N ASP A 23 7.92 11.81 26.12
CA ASP A 23 8.91 11.52 25.07
C ASP A 23 8.22 10.88 23.83
N GLU A 24 6.99 10.37 24.01
CA GLU A 24 6.11 9.84 22.95
C GLU A 24 5.50 10.93 22.03
N ASP A 25 5.41 12.19 22.48
CA ASP A 25 4.84 13.30 21.71
C ASP A 25 5.89 14.06 20.88
N LEU A 26 7.18 13.76 21.09
CA LEU A 26 8.26 14.32 20.29
C LEU A 26 8.30 13.63 18.93
N ARG A 27 8.10 14.42 17.86
CA ARG A 27 8.30 13.96 16.47
C ARG A 27 9.66 13.28 16.35
N GLN A 28 9.64 11.98 16.04
CA GLN A 28 10.85 11.22 15.79
C GLN A 28 11.52 11.76 14.51
N PHE A 29 12.71 12.33 14.66
CA PHE A 29 13.57 12.73 13.56
C PHE A 29 14.68 11.71 13.40
N TRP A 30 14.90 11.24 12.16
CA TRP A 30 16.05 10.39 11.85
C TRP A 30 17.36 11.17 12.07
N ARG A 31 18.06 10.85 13.17
CA ARG A 31 19.37 11.43 13.47
C ARG A 31 20.45 10.65 12.74
N ARG A 32 21.30 11.36 11.98
CA ARG A 32 22.35 10.76 11.14
C ARG A 32 23.37 9.89 11.90
N ASN A 33 23.55 10.16 13.19
CA ASN A 33 24.50 9.46 14.07
C ASN A 33 23.82 8.52 15.07
N ASP A 34 22.52 8.26 14.92
CA ASP A 34 21.83 7.33 15.80
C ASP A 34 22.09 5.90 15.34
N THR A 35 22.56 5.06 16.25
CA THR A 35 22.83 3.67 15.94
C THR A 35 21.52 2.92 16.04
N PHE A 36 20.91 2.61 14.88
CA PHE A 36 19.70 1.80 14.84
C PHE A 36 19.94 0.45 15.53
N THR A 37 19.36 0.31 16.71
CA THR A 37 19.24 -0.98 17.40
C THR A 37 17.91 -1.59 16.98
N PRO A 38 17.90 -2.59 16.09
CA PRO A 38 16.64 -3.21 15.72
C PRO A 38 15.98 -3.77 16.98
N PRO A 39 14.70 -3.50 17.23
CA PRO A 39 13.97 -4.21 18.27
C PRO A 39 14.09 -5.70 17.98
N ASN A 40 14.29 -6.50 19.02
CA ASN A 40 14.31 -7.96 18.90
C ASN A 40 12.94 -8.41 18.42
N PHE A 41 12.79 -8.55 17.10
CA PHE A 41 11.60 -9.06 16.48
C PHE A 41 11.70 -10.59 16.52
N GLU A 42 11.02 -11.18 17.50
CA GLU A 42 10.64 -12.59 17.44
C GLU A 42 9.59 -12.71 16.33
N GLY A 43 10.06 -12.75 15.09
CA GLY A 43 9.19 -13.04 13.96
C GLY A 43 8.51 -14.39 14.17
N PRO A 44 7.32 -14.60 13.58
CA PRO A 44 6.70 -15.91 13.62
C PRO A 44 7.76 -16.93 13.20
N SER A 45 7.95 -17.99 14.01
CA SER A 45 8.89 -19.05 13.68
C SER A 45 8.63 -19.46 12.25
N SER A 46 9.63 -19.28 11.38
CA SER A 46 9.45 -19.44 9.95
C SER A 46 9.00 -20.88 9.67
N GLU A 47 7.69 -21.07 9.50
CA GLU A 47 7.12 -22.31 8.96
C GLU A 47 7.48 -22.47 7.46
N CYS A 48 8.47 -21.72 6.98
CA CYS A 48 9.06 -21.85 5.66
C CYS A 48 9.96 -23.09 5.63
N SER A 49 9.40 -24.27 5.89
CA SER A 49 10.06 -25.51 5.55
C SER A 49 9.95 -25.68 4.02
N ALA A 50 11.09 -25.92 3.37
CA ALA A 50 11.12 -26.19 1.92
C ALA A 50 10.17 -27.34 1.53
N GLN A 51 9.89 -28.24 2.48
CA GLN A 51 8.99 -29.38 2.37
C GLN A 51 7.51 -28.97 2.21
N LEU A 52 7.06 -27.88 2.83
CA LEU A 52 5.67 -27.41 2.72
C LEU A 52 5.33 -26.92 1.31
N ARG A 53 6.36 -26.50 0.55
CA ARG A 53 6.23 -25.88 -0.77
C ARG A 53 6.68 -26.82 -1.90
N ASP A 54 6.90 -28.09 -1.59
CA ASP A 54 7.23 -29.07 -2.61
C ASP A 54 6.06 -29.23 -3.60
N GLY A 55 6.35 -29.24 -4.90
CA GLY A 55 5.34 -29.28 -5.96
C GLY A 55 4.52 -28.00 -6.19
N TRP A 56 4.83 -26.89 -5.52
CA TRP A 56 4.12 -25.64 -5.75
C TRP A 56 4.40 -25.05 -7.14
N THR A 57 3.34 -24.64 -7.83
CA THR A 57 3.46 -23.89 -9.08
C THR A 57 3.77 -22.42 -8.77
N ALA A 58 4.41 -21.69 -9.69
CA ALA A 58 4.64 -20.25 -9.57
C ALA A 58 3.37 -19.45 -9.20
N LYS A 59 2.20 -19.88 -9.69
CA LYS A 59 0.90 -19.31 -9.31
C LYS A 59 0.60 -19.45 -7.81
N SER A 60 0.92 -20.59 -7.21
CA SER A 60 0.70 -20.85 -5.78
C SER A 60 1.56 -19.93 -4.91
N TYR A 61 2.82 -19.70 -5.30
CA TYR A 61 3.67 -18.73 -4.63
C TYR A 61 3.12 -17.30 -4.73
N PHE A 62 2.61 -16.92 -5.89
CA PHE A 62 2.01 -15.60 -6.08
C PHE A 62 0.76 -15.38 -5.23
N ALA A 63 -0.10 -16.39 -5.13
CA ALA A 63 -1.34 -16.35 -4.35
C ALA A 63 -1.11 -16.21 -2.83
N MET A 64 0.09 -16.53 -2.33
CA MET A 64 0.46 -16.32 -0.92
C MET A 64 0.55 -14.83 -0.55
N TYR A 65 0.93 -13.98 -1.51
CA TYR A 65 1.11 -12.55 -1.28
C TYR A 65 -0.08 -11.73 -1.77
N LEU A 66 -0.68 -12.17 -2.88
CA LEU A 66 -1.79 -11.48 -3.53
C LEU A 66 -3.03 -12.36 -3.44
N GLU A 67 -3.71 -12.22 -2.31
CA GLU A 67 -4.97 -12.92 -2.03
C GLU A 67 -6.16 -12.31 -2.77
N ASP A 68 -7.20 -13.12 -2.96
CA ASP A 68 -8.42 -12.70 -3.65
C ASP A 68 -9.16 -11.57 -2.93
N ASP A 69 -9.12 -11.52 -1.59
CA ASP A 69 -9.69 -10.43 -0.79
C ASP A 69 -9.01 -9.09 -1.09
N MET A 70 -7.69 -9.09 -1.30
CA MET A 70 -6.98 -7.88 -1.71
C MET A 70 -7.46 -7.41 -3.08
N PHE A 71 -7.55 -8.32 -4.06
CA PHE A 71 -8.05 -7.96 -5.39
C PHE A 71 -9.49 -7.44 -5.35
N GLN A 72 -10.33 -7.99 -4.47
CA GLN A 72 -11.69 -7.51 -4.25
C GLN A 72 -11.70 -6.08 -3.72
N LYS A 73 -10.91 -5.77 -2.68
CA LYS A 73 -10.79 -4.41 -2.14
C LYS A 73 -10.32 -3.41 -3.20
N VAL A 74 -9.31 -3.77 -3.99
CA VAL A 74 -8.82 -2.93 -5.10
C VAL A 74 -9.95 -2.69 -6.11
N CYS A 75 -10.72 -3.72 -6.44
CA CYS A 75 -11.85 -3.62 -7.36
C CYS A 75 -12.93 -2.66 -6.83
N ASP A 76 -13.32 -2.80 -5.57
CA ASP A 76 -14.37 -1.99 -4.95
C ASP A 76 -13.96 -0.53 -4.81
N CYS A 77 -12.73 -0.27 -4.34
CA CYS A 77 -12.19 1.08 -4.24
C CYS A 77 -12.08 1.75 -5.62
N THR A 78 -11.63 1.02 -6.64
CA THR A 78 -11.50 1.56 -8.01
C THR A 78 -12.87 1.88 -8.62
N ASN A 79 -13.84 0.98 -8.46
CA ASN A 79 -15.22 1.22 -8.90
C ASN A 79 -15.83 2.44 -8.20
N ALA A 80 -15.70 2.54 -6.87
CA ALA A 80 -16.22 3.66 -6.10
C ALA A 80 -15.60 4.99 -6.55
N ARG A 81 -14.27 5.03 -6.71
CA ARG A 81 -13.55 6.23 -7.17
C ARG A 81 -13.94 6.64 -8.58
N TYR A 82 -14.16 5.67 -9.48
CA TYR A 82 -14.54 5.98 -10.85
C TYR A 82 -15.95 6.59 -10.92
N VAL A 83 -16.89 6.09 -10.11
CA VAL A 83 -18.24 6.67 -9.97
C VAL A 83 -18.16 8.09 -9.43
N GLU A 84 -17.32 8.35 -8.42
CA GLU A 84 -17.12 9.69 -7.87
C GLU A 84 -16.60 10.68 -8.92
N LEU A 85 -15.63 10.28 -9.75
CA LEU A 85 -14.99 11.17 -10.73
C LEU A 85 -15.79 11.39 -12.01
N LYS A 86 -16.52 10.36 -12.48
CA LYS A 86 -17.17 10.37 -13.81
C LYS A 86 -18.70 10.29 -13.73
N GLY A 87 -19.26 9.96 -12.57
CA GLY A 87 -20.70 9.73 -12.41
C GLY A 87 -21.21 8.44 -13.08
N VAL A 88 -20.33 7.61 -13.63
CA VAL A 88 -20.67 6.37 -14.33
C VAL A 88 -19.98 5.20 -13.65
N SER A 89 -20.61 4.03 -13.60
CA SER A 89 -19.96 2.83 -13.05
C SER A 89 -18.99 2.22 -14.07
N LEU A 90 -17.75 1.98 -13.63
CA LEU A 90 -16.73 1.29 -14.44
C LEU A 90 -17.08 -0.19 -14.69
N ARG A 91 -17.91 -0.76 -13.80
CA ARG A 91 -18.31 -2.18 -13.75
C ARG A 91 -17.09 -3.11 -13.81
N LEU A 92 -16.05 -2.74 -13.08
CA LEU A 92 -14.84 -3.54 -12.95
C LEU A 92 -15.17 -4.82 -12.19
N THR A 93 -14.61 -5.94 -12.64
CA THR A 93 -14.78 -7.25 -11.98
C THR A 93 -13.47 -7.73 -11.39
N LEU A 94 -13.54 -8.63 -10.40
CA LEU A 94 -12.36 -9.23 -9.78
C LEU A 94 -11.47 -9.95 -10.80
N ASN A 95 -12.07 -10.65 -11.77
CA ASN A 95 -11.31 -11.27 -12.85
C ASN A 95 -10.61 -10.22 -13.73
N GLU A 96 -11.27 -9.11 -14.04
CA GLU A 96 -10.68 -8.04 -14.84
C GLU A 96 -9.45 -7.42 -14.16
N ILE A 97 -9.50 -7.22 -12.84
CA ILE A 97 -8.35 -6.78 -12.05
C ILE A 97 -7.20 -7.80 -12.09
N LYS A 98 -7.49 -9.10 -11.91
CA LYS A 98 -6.46 -10.15 -12.01
C LYS A 98 -5.78 -10.16 -13.38
N HIS A 99 -6.55 -10.00 -14.45
CA HIS A 99 -6.02 -9.88 -15.81
C HIS A 99 -5.15 -8.63 -15.96
N PHE A 100 -5.58 -7.48 -15.43
CA PHE A 100 -4.81 -6.24 -15.46
C PHE A 100 -3.45 -6.39 -14.77
N PHE A 101 -3.41 -7.00 -13.59
CA PHE A 101 -2.16 -7.30 -12.89
C PHE A 101 -1.26 -8.26 -13.69
N GLY A 102 -1.83 -9.33 -14.25
CA GLY A 102 -1.08 -10.25 -15.11
C GLY A 102 -0.48 -9.56 -16.33
N ILE A 103 -1.23 -8.63 -16.94
CA ILE A 103 -0.74 -7.79 -18.04
C ILE A 103 0.43 -6.92 -17.58
N ILE A 104 0.35 -6.24 -16.43
CA ILE A 104 1.45 -5.42 -15.90
C ILE A 104 2.70 -6.26 -15.68
N CYS A 105 2.57 -7.46 -15.11
CA CYS A 105 3.69 -8.39 -14.93
C CYS A 105 4.29 -8.82 -16.28
N LEU A 106 3.48 -9.10 -17.30
CA LEU A 106 3.99 -9.41 -18.64
C LEU A 106 4.69 -8.21 -19.28
N MET A 107 4.15 -7.01 -19.10
CA MET A 107 4.76 -5.78 -19.61
C MET A 107 6.09 -5.45 -18.94
N SER A 108 6.22 -5.74 -17.65
CA SER A 108 7.49 -5.54 -16.93
C SER A 108 8.58 -6.51 -17.39
N CYS A 109 8.20 -7.68 -17.88
CA CYS A 109 9.12 -8.63 -18.51
C CYS A 109 9.53 -8.20 -19.94
N LEU A 110 8.58 -7.75 -20.76
CA LEU A 110 8.82 -7.41 -22.17
C LEU A 110 9.45 -6.03 -22.40
N LYS A 111 9.16 -5.05 -21.53
CA LYS A 111 9.79 -3.72 -21.50
C LYS A 111 9.76 -2.94 -22.81
N TYR A 112 8.64 -2.97 -23.54
CA TYR A 112 8.50 -2.13 -24.75
C TYR A 112 8.56 -0.63 -24.42
N PRO A 113 9.22 0.18 -25.26
CA PRO A 113 9.48 1.60 -24.98
C PRO A 113 8.19 2.44 -24.97
N ARG A 114 7.13 1.97 -25.62
CA ARG A 114 5.81 2.62 -25.60
C ARG A 114 4.74 1.58 -25.30
N ILE A 115 3.94 1.80 -24.28
CA ILE A 115 2.87 0.89 -23.85
C ILE A 115 1.88 0.58 -24.99
N ARG A 116 1.59 1.56 -25.86
CA ARG A 116 0.69 1.34 -27.01
C ARG A 116 1.19 0.27 -28.00
N MET A 117 2.47 -0.08 -27.98
CA MET A 117 3.04 -1.10 -28.86
C MET A 117 2.50 -2.50 -28.56
N TYR A 118 2.07 -2.79 -27.34
CA TYR A 118 1.49 -4.09 -26.98
C TYR A 118 0.22 -4.43 -27.78
N TRP A 119 -0.51 -3.41 -28.26
CA TRP A 119 -1.72 -3.55 -29.09
C TRP A 119 -1.51 -3.18 -30.56
N ALA A 120 -0.32 -2.69 -30.94
CA ALA A 120 -0.04 -2.27 -32.31
C ALA A 120 0.17 -3.50 -33.21
N LYS A 121 -0.43 -3.53 -34.41
CA LYS A 121 -0.33 -4.66 -35.35
C LYS A 121 1.09 -5.25 -35.52
N PRO A 122 2.17 -4.46 -35.73
CA PRO A 122 3.50 -5.02 -35.96
C PRO A 122 4.17 -5.62 -34.71
N THR A 123 3.76 -5.20 -33.51
CA THR A 123 4.39 -5.58 -32.23
C THR A 123 3.38 -6.16 -31.25
N ARG A 124 2.25 -6.66 -31.76
CA ARG A 124 1.11 -7.10 -30.96
C ARG A 124 1.52 -8.29 -30.11
N VAL A 125 1.23 -8.20 -28.82
CA VAL A 125 1.41 -9.32 -27.89
C VAL A 125 0.03 -9.91 -27.63
N ALA A 126 -0.26 -11.06 -28.24
CA ALA A 126 -1.56 -11.72 -28.15
C ALA A 126 -2.02 -11.93 -26.68
N ALA A 127 -1.10 -12.38 -25.82
CA ALA A 127 -1.35 -12.58 -24.39
C ALA A 127 -1.82 -11.34 -23.63
N ILE A 128 -1.58 -10.13 -24.16
CA ILE A 128 -2.04 -8.86 -23.58
C ILE A 128 -3.25 -8.35 -24.36
N ALA A 129 -3.12 -8.25 -25.68
CA ALA A 129 -4.08 -7.61 -26.56
C ALA A 129 -5.42 -8.35 -26.69
N ASP A 130 -5.43 -9.67 -26.46
CA ASP A 130 -6.65 -10.49 -26.51
C ASP A 130 -7.39 -10.50 -25.17
N VAL A 131 -6.67 -10.23 -24.07
CA VAL A 131 -7.23 -10.25 -22.71
C VAL A 131 -7.91 -8.93 -22.36
N MET A 132 -7.29 -7.80 -22.69
CA MET A 132 -7.85 -6.48 -22.41
C MET A 132 -7.60 -5.54 -23.58
N THR A 133 -8.61 -4.75 -23.94
CA THR A 133 -8.45 -3.76 -25.02
C THR A 133 -7.58 -2.59 -24.56
N ARG A 134 -6.88 -1.97 -25.50
CA ARG A 134 -6.04 -0.79 -25.24
C ARG A 134 -6.82 0.30 -24.51
N ASP A 135 -8.02 0.60 -25.00
CA ASP A 135 -8.80 1.73 -24.49
C ASP A 135 -9.28 1.45 -23.06
N ARG A 136 -9.63 0.19 -22.74
CA ARG A 136 -9.96 -0.24 -21.38
C ARG A 136 -8.76 -0.10 -20.41
N PHE A 137 -7.56 -0.42 -20.88
CA PHE A 137 -6.32 -0.31 -20.09
C PHE A 137 -5.97 1.14 -19.71
N PHE A 138 -6.34 2.12 -20.55
CA PHE A 138 -6.04 3.54 -20.32
C PHE A 138 -7.24 4.37 -19.79
N LEU A 139 -8.35 3.73 -19.41
CA LEU A 139 -9.50 4.41 -18.79
C LEU A 139 -9.10 5.10 -17.48
#